data_AF-A0A9N8MF14-F1
#
_entry.id   AF-A0A9N8MF14-F1
#
_cell.length_a   1.000
_cell.length_b   1.000
_cell.length_c   1.000
_cell.angle_alpha   90.00
_cell.angle_beta   90.00
_cell.angle_gamma   90.00
#
_symmetry.space_group_name_H-M   'P 1'
#
loop_
_entity.id
_entity.type
_entity.pdbx_description
1 polymer ?
#
loop_
_entity_poly.entity_id
_entity_poly.type
_entity_poly.pdbx_seq_one_letter_code
_entity_poly.pdbx_strand_id
1 'polypeptide(L)' 'MRKETKDFAEIGNGIIDFERIFEARKMAGLEYWFLEQDSSDKDIFESIKMSRDYIMKNSFFR' A
#
# COMPACT_ATOMS: atom_id res chain seq x y z
N MET A 1 -2.70 5.47 5.20
CA MET A 1 -3.28 6.34 6.25
C MET A 1 -2.34 6.43 7.44
N ARG A 2 -1.94 7.64 7.85
CA ARG A 2 -1.10 7.87 9.04
C ARG A 2 -1.94 7.74 10.31
N LYS A 3 -1.34 7.24 11.40
CA LYS A 3 -2.06 6.94 12.64
C LYS A 3 -2.66 8.19 13.31
N GLU A 4 -1.91 9.28 13.32
CA GLU A 4 -2.29 10.48 14.07
C GLU A 4 -3.12 11.45 13.24
N THR A 5 -2.64 11.80 12.04
CA THR A 5 -3.28 12.83 11.20
C THR A 5 -4.39 12.28 10.32
N LYS A 6 -4.43 10.95 10.11
CA LYS A 6 -5.29 10.27 9.14
C LYS A 6 -5.04 10.66 7.67
N ASP A 7 -3.93 11.35 7.39
CA ASP A 7 -3.53 11.67 6.02
C ASP A 7 -3.11 10.43 5.23
N PHE A 8 -2.95 10.60 3.92
CA PHE A 8 -2.31 9.60 3.07
C PHE A 8 -0.90 9.25 3.57
N ALA A 9 -0.55 7.99 3.36
CA ALA A 9 0.76 7.45 3.68
C ALA A 9 1.12 6.46 2.60
N GLU A 10 2.39 6.45 2.20
CA GLU A 10 2.96 5.45 1.30
C GLU A 10 2.71 4.04 1.86
N ILE A 11 2.50 3.07 0.97
CA ILE A 11 2.22 1.68 1.37
C ILE A 11 3.35 1.18 2.27
N GLY A 12 2.98 0.60 3.41
CA GLY A 12 3.91 0.12 4.43
C GLY A 12 4.28 1.14 5.52
N ASN A 13 3.91 2.41 5.37
CA ASN A 13 4.20 3.48 6.35
C ASN A 13 2.95 4.00 7.07
N GLY A 14 1.83 3.29 6.93
CA GLY A 14 0.55 3.64 7.54
C GLY A 14 0.03 2.56 8.50
N ILE A 15 -1.26 2.66 8.81
CA ILE A 15 -1.96 1.74 9.72
C ILE A 15 -2.72 0.61 9.01
N ILE A 16 -2.65 0.54 7.68
CA ILE A 16 -3.38 -0.47 6.90
C ILE A 16 -2.62 -1.79 6.97
N ASP A 17 -3.31 -2.83 7.46
CA ASP A 17 -2.81 -4.20 7.49
C ASP A 17 -3.02 -4.88 6.13
N PHE A 18 -2.08 -4.66 5.21
CA PHE A 18 -2.14 -5.23 3.86
C PHE A 18 -1.96 -6.74 3.85
N GLU A 19 -1.20 -7.31 4.79
CA GLU A 19 -1.00 -8.76 4.88
C GLU A 19 -2.34 -9.45 5.11
N ARG A 20 -3.07 -9.05 6.16
CA ARG A 20 -4.40 -9.58 6.47
C ARG A 20 -5.39 -9.43 5.31
N ILE A 21 -5.36 -8.29 4.61
CA ILE A 21 -6.25 -8.04 3.46
C ILE A 21 -5.91 -9.01 2.32
N PHE A 22 -4.64 -9.15 1.97
CA PHE A 22 -4.22 -10.00 0.86
C PHE A 22 -4.28 -11.50 1.18
N GLU A 23 -4.20 -11.91 2.44
CA GLU A 23 -4.51 -13.29 2.85
C GLU A 23 -5.95 -13.69 2.50
N ALA A 24 -6.90 -12.75 2.59
CA ALA A 24 -8.29 -12.96 2.24
C ALA A 24 -8.58 -12.92 0.73
N ARG A 25 -7.58 -12.66 -0.13
CA ARG A 25 -7.78 -12.41 -1.57
C ARG A 25 -8.50 -13.53 -2.32
N LYS A 26 -8.24 -14.79 -1.95
CA LYS A 26 -8.87 -15.96 -2.58
C LYS A 26 -10.36 -16.03 -2.28
N MET A 27 -10.75 -15.71 -1.05
CA MET A 27 -12.15 -15.65 -0.63
C MET A 27 -12.88 -14.50 -1.31
N ALA A 28 -12.20 -13.37 -1.53
CA ALA A 28 -12.76 -12.22 -2.24
C ALA A 28 -12.84 -12.40 -3.78
N GLY A 29 -12.20 -13.45 -4.34
CA GLY A 29 -12.08 -13.60 -5.79
C GLY A 29 -11.24 -12.49 -6.44
N LEU A 30 -10.22 -11.98 -5.75
CA LEU A 30 -9.40 -10.87 -6.25
C LEU A 30 -8.49 -11.32 -7.40
N GLU A 31 -8.73 -10.78 -8.59
CA GLU A 31 -7.92 -11.04 -9.79
C GLU A 31 -6.89 -9.93 -10.07
N TYR A 32 -7.25 -8.67 -9.84
CA TYR A 32 -6.42 -7.50 -10.11
C TYR A 32 -6.48 -6.49 -8.96
N TRP A 33 -5.38 -5.79 -8.75
CA TRP A 33 -5.29 -4.66 -7.81
C TRP A 33 -4.32 -3.62 -8.38
N PHE A 34 -4.49 -2.37 -7.96
CA PHE A 34 -3.69 -1.24 -8.45
C PHE A 34 -3.07 -0.50 -7.27
N LEU A 35 -1.85 0.01 -7.47
CA LEU A 35 -1.24 1.01 -6.60
C LEU A 35 -1.62 2.39 -7.12
N GLU A 36 -2.31 3.18 -6.29
CA GLU A 36 -2.56 4.59 -6.54
C GLU A 36 -1.74 5.43 -5.56
N GLN A 37 -1.03 6.44 -6.08
CA GLN A 37 -0.35 7.43 -5.28
C GLN A 37 -1.02 8.79 -5.53
N ASP A 38 -1.71 9.29 -4.50
CA ASP A 38 -2.38 10.59 -4.49
C ASP A 38 -1.51 11.60 -3.72
N SER A 39 -2.13 12.42 -2.87
CA SER A 39 -1.51 13.48 -2.09
C SER A 39 -0.32 12.95 -1.29
N SER A 40 0.84 13.54 -1.54
CA SER A 40 2.13 13.11 -1.00
C SER A 40 2.83 14.31 -0.35
N ASP A 41 3.55 14.05 0.75
CA ASP A 41 4.38 15.06 1.44
C ASP A 41 5.79 15.19 0.82
N LYS A 42 6.11 14.31 -0.14
CA LYS A 42 7.35 14.29 -0.92
C LYS A 42 7.05 14.49 -2.40
N ASP A 43 8.12 14.47 -3.20
CA ASP A 43 7.99 14.29 -4.63
C ASP A 43 7.19 13.03 -4.96
N ILE A 44 6.27 13.14 -5.92
CA ILE A 44 5.32 12.07 -6.23
C ILE A 44 6.03 10.80 -6.73
N PHE A 45 7.16 10.93 -7.43
CA PHE A 45 7.93 9.79 -7.92
C PHE A 45 8.75 9.13 -6.81
N GLU A 46 9.18 9.90 -5.80
CA GLU A 46 9.77 9.34 -4.59
C GLU A 46 8.74 8.54 -3.79
N SER A 47 7.56 9.12 -3.54
CA SER A 47 6.49 8.45 -2.78
C SER A 47 5.99 7.17 -3.45
N ILE A 48 5.72 7.19 -4.77
CA ILE A 48 5.29 5.96 -5.46
C ILE A 48 6.39 4.90 -5.49
N LYS A 49 7.68 5.31 -5.55
CA LYS A 49 8.80 4.39 -5.47
C LYS A 49 8.86 3.72 -4.10
N MET A 50 8.66 4.46 -3.01
CA MET A 50 8.59 3.90 -1.66
C MET A 50 7.47 2.84 -1.55
N SER A 51 6.27 3.17 -2.02
CA SER A 51 5.13 2.24 -2.06
C SER A 51 5.46 0.98 -2.89
N ARG A 52 6.04 1.15 -4.09
CA ARG A 52 6.45 0.04 -4.97
C ARG A 52 7.50 -0.85 -4.32
N ASP A 53 8.52 -0.28 -3.68
CA ASP A 53 9.61 -1.04 -3.09
C ASP A 53 9.11 -1.88 -1.89
N TYR A 54 8.17 -1.34 -1.09
CA TYR A 54 7.50 -2.11 -0.05
C TYR A 54 6.70 -3.29 -0.63
N ILE A 55 5.92 -3.06 -1.68
CA ILE A 55 5.16 -4.11 -2.38
C ILE A 55 6.10 -5.22 -2.87
N MET A 56 7.19 -4.87 -3.55
CA MET A 56 8.10 -5.85 -4.15
C MET A 56 8.81 -6.72 -3.11
N LYS A 57 9.06 -6.17 -1.92
CA LYS A 57 9.70 -6.85 -0.78
C LYS A 57 8.76 -7.83 -0.07
N ASN A 58 7.44 -7.60 -0.13
CA ASN A 58 6.45 -8.37 0.61
C ASN A 58 5.71 -9.35 -0.30
N SER A 59 5.82 -10.65 -0.01
CA SER A 59 5.28 -11.71 -0.88
C SER A 59 3.75 -11.77 -0.89
N PHE A 60 3.05 -11.26 0.12
CA PHE A 60 1.59 -11.32 0.19
C PHE A 60 0.89 -10.48 -0.89
N PHE A 61 1.57 -9.53 -1.53
CA PHE A 61 1.05 -8.81 -2.70
C PHE A 61 1.07 -9.64 -4.01
N ARG A 62 1.74 -10.81 -4.00
CA ARG A 62 1.82 -11.75 -5.14
C ARG A 62 0.82 -12.90 -4.98
#